data_AF-A0A962Y6V4-F1
#
_entry.id   AF-A0A962Y6V4-F1
#
_cell.length_a   1.000
_cell.length_b   1.000
_cell.length_c   1.000
_cell.angle_alpha   90.00
_cell.angle_beta   90.00
_cell.angle_gamma   90.00
#
_symmetry.space_group_name_H-M   'P 1'
#
loop_
_entity.id
_entity.type
_entity.pdbx_description
1 polymer ?
#
loop_
_entity_poly.entity_id
_entity_poly.type
_entity_poly.pdbx_seq_one_letter_code
_entity_poly.pdbx_strand_id
1 'polypeptide(L)'
;DDILLYAFERPVFVIDTYTRRLLVRHGLARGDEPYEALRQGFERALPGDVQLFQQYHALIVVHAKQACRKKPLCASCSIAASCPKFP
;
A
#
# COMPACT_ATOMS: atom_id res chain seq x y z
N ASP A 1 1.20 12.80 5.22
CA ASP A 1 1.52 11.80 6.27
C ASP A 1 2.96 11.30 6.26
N ASP A 2 3.69 11.34 5.14
CA ASP A 2 5.12 11.00 5.14
C ASP A 2 5.91 11.77 6.20
N ILE A 3 5.63 13.07 6.37
CA ILE A 3 6.26 13.89 7.42
C ILE A 3 5.91 13.36 8.82
N LEU A 4 4.64 13.01 9.08
CA LEU A 4 4.23 12.48 10.38
C LEU A 4 4.89 11.13 10.69
N LEU A 5 4.96 10.24 9.70
CA LEU A 5 5.52 8.91 9.85
C LEU A 5 7.05 8.90 9.94
N TYR A 6 7.73 9.66 9.09
CA TYR A 6 9.18 9.62 8.98
C TYR A 6 9.90 10.69 9.82
N ALA A 7 9.38 11.92 9.86
CA ALA A 7 10.06 12.99 10.59
C ALA A 7 9.62 13.08 12.05
N PHE A 8 8.35 12.78 12.34
CA PHE A 8 7.79 12.87 13.69
C PHE A 8 7.57 11.51 14.36
N GLU A 9 7.94 10.41 13.71
CA GLU A 9 7.83 9.04 14.23
C GLU A 9 6.43 8.74 14.81
N ARG A 10 5.38 9.17 14.12
CA ARG A 10 3.99 8.90 14.50
C ARG A 10 3.50 7.67 13.72
N PRO A 11 2.78 6.73 14.36
CA PRO A 11 2.22 5.56 13.68
C PRO A 11 0.98 5.98 12.89
N VAL A 12 1.20 6.74 11.81
CA VAL A 12 0.20 7.20 10.86
C VAL A 12 0.54 6.56 9.52
N PHE A 13 -0.33 5.69 9.01
CA PHE A 13 -0.03 4.98 7.76
C PHE A 13 -0.19 5.92 6.55
N VAL A 14 0.73 5.81 5.58
CA VAL A 14 0.72 6.66 4.38
C VAL A 14 -0.04 5.98 3.24
N ILE A 15 -1.07 6.65 2.71
CA ILE A 15 -1.81 6.20 1.53
C ILE A 15 -1.46 7.03 0.30
N ASP A 16 -0.51 6.56 -0.50
CA ASP A 16 -0.19 7.20 -1.77
C ASP A 16 -0.88 6.49 -2.97
N THR A 17 -0.52 6.94 -4.18
CA THR A 17 -1.01 6.34 -5.43
C THR A 17 -0.53 4.90 -5.66
N TYR A 18 0.56 4.48 -5.03
CA TYR A 18 1.06 3.11 -5.09
C TYR A 18 0.23 2.20 -4.19
N THR A 19 0.02 2.59 -2.93
CA THR A 19 -0.83 1.89 -1.97
C THR A 19 -2.25 1.73 -2.51
N ARG A 20 -2.87 2.84 -2.96
CA ARG A 20 -4.23 2.78 -3.53
C ARG A 20 -4.33 1.82 -4.71
N ARG A 21 -3.40 1.88 -5.65
CA ARG A 21 -3.40 0.99 -6.82
C ARG A 21 -3.24 -0.47 -6.42
N LEU A 22 -2.38 -0.76 -5.45
CA LEU A 22 -2.18 -2.11 -4.94
C LEU A 22 -3.47 -2.65 -4.31
N LEU A 23 -4.10 -1.88 -3.43
CA LEU A 23 -5.36 -2.27 -2.80
C LEU A 23 -6.46 -2.56 -3.83
N VAL A 24 -6.63 -1.69 -4.83
CA VAL A 24 -7.62 -1.88 -5.90
C VAL A 24 -7.36 -3.17 -6.67
N ARG A 25 -6.09 -3.43 -7.05
CA ARG A 25 -5.74 -4.66 -7.78
C ARG A 25 -5.96 -5.92 -6.97
N HIS A 26 -5.86 -5.85 -5.65
CA HIS A 26 -6.12 -6.97 -4.75
C HIS A 26 -7.60 -7.06 -4.31
N GLY A 27 -8.49 -6.22 -4.85
CA GLY A 27 -9.91 -6.23 -4.48
C GLY A 27 -10.18 -5.73 -3.06
N LEU A 28 -9.21 -5.03 -2.45
CA LEU A 28 -9.30 -4.48 -1.09
C LEU A 28 -9.83 -3.05 -1.07
N ALA A 29 -9.95 -2.41 -2.24
CA ALA A 29 -10.51 -1.08 -2.43
C ALA A 29 -11.19 -0.98 -3.82
N ARG A 30 -12.16 -0.10 -3.95
CA ARG A 30 -12.84 0.27 -5.21
C ARG A 30 -12.09 1.37 -5.95
N GLY A 31 -11.30 2.16 -5.24
CA GLY A 31 -10.42 3.19 -5.78
C GLY A 31 -10.95 4.61 -5.59
N ASP A 32 -12.21 4.77 -5.21
CA ASP A 32 -12.89 6.04 -4.92
C ASP A 32 -12.97 6.33 -3.42
N GLU A 33 -12.49 5.43 -2.56
CA GLU A 33 -12.56 5.62 -1.11
C GLU A 33 -11.78 6.87 -0.67
N PRO A 34 -12.30 7.63 0.30
CA PRO A 34 -11.57 8.72 0.92
C PRO A 34 -10.23 8.25 1.49
N TYR A 35 -9.25 9.14 1.47
CA TYR A 35 -7.91 8.90 2.02
C TYR A 35 -7.96 8.30 3.44
N GLU A 36 -8.72 8.94 4.33
CA GLU A 36 -8.84 8.54 5.73
C GLU A 36 -9.44 7.15 5.91
N ALA A 37 -10.36 6.74 5.03
CA ALA A 37 -10.97 5.41 5.11
C ALA A 37 -9.91 4.32 4.83
N LEU A 38 -9.06 4.53 3.82
CA LEU A 38 -7.97 3.61 3.51
C LEU A 38 -6.89 3.61 4.61
N ARG A 39 -6.53 4.78 5.13
CA ARG A 39 -5.54 4.91 6.22
C ARG A 39 -5.99 4.15 7.46
N GLN A 40 -7.22 4.38 7.91
CA GLN A 40 -7.78 3.68 9.07
C GLN A 40 -7.88 2.18 8.84
N GLY A 41 -8.07 1.72 7.59
CA GLY A 41 -8.03 0.30 7.25
C GLY A 41 -6.70 -0.36 7.63
N PHE A 42 -5.56 0.27 7.30
CA PHE A 42 -4.24 -0.21 7.71
C PHE A 42 -4.04 -0.12 9.22
N GLU A 43 -4.37 1.02 9.84
CA GLU A 43 -4.14 1.26 11.27
C GLU A 43 -5.01 0.37 12.18
N ARG A 44 -6.13 -0.15 11.68
CA ARG A 44 -6.95 -1.16 12.39
C ARG A 44 -6.47 -2.58 12.16
N ALA A 45 -5.87 -2.87 11.01
CA ALA A 45 -5.45 -4.22 10.62
C ALA A 45 -4.02 -4.56 11.08
N LEU A 46 -3.19 -3.55 11.34
CA LEU A 46 -1.79 -3.70 11.73
C LEU A 46 -1.56 -3.12 13.14
N PRO A 47 -0.57 -3.63 13.89
CA PRO A 47 -0.08 -2.96 15.09
C PRO A 47 0.32 -1.52 14.77
N GLY A 48 -0.03 -0.56 15.65
CA GLY A 48 0.33 0.85 15.54
C GLY A 48 1.82 1.10 15.80
N ASP A 49 2.69 0.48 15.02
CA ASP A 49 4.14 0.54 15.13
C ASP A 49 4.76 1.34 13.97
N VAL A 50 5.63 2.28 14.32
CA VAL A 50 6.23 3.23 13.38
C VAL A 50 7.12 2.51 12.37
N GLN A 51 7.99 1.59 12.84
CA GLN A 51 8.93 0.88 11.97
C GLN A 51 8.19 -0.04 11.01
N LEU A 52 7.14 -0.71 11.49
CA LEU A 52 6.26 -1.54 10.68
C LEU A 52 5.61 -0.71 9.56
N PHE A 53 5.05 0.46 9.89
CA PHE A 53 4.41 1.33 8.89
C PHE A 53 5.40 1.87 7.87
N GLN A 54 6.60 2.27 8.30
CA GLN A 54 7.68 2.68 7.40
C GLN A 54 8.09 1.54 6.46
N GLN A 55 8.26 0.33 6.98
CA GLN A 55 8.63 -0.84 6.20
C GLN A 55 7.56 -1.22 5.18
N TYR A 56 6.29 -1.29 5.58
CA TYR A 56 5.18 -1.58 4.67
C TYR A 56 5.09 -0.53 3.56
N HIS A 57 5.14 0.75 3.91
CA HIS A 57 5.12 1.83 2.91
C HIS A 57 6.28 1.69 1.92
N ALA A 58 7.51 1.50 2.40
CA ALA A 58 8.68 1.32 1.55
C ALA A 58 8.56 0.10 0.62
N LEU A 59 8.13 -1.04 1.16
CA LEU A 59 7.95 -2.28 0.38
C LEU A 59 6.88 -2.12 -0.70
N ILE A 60 5.75 -1.46 -0.38
CA ILE A 60 4.69 -1.18 -1.35
C ILE A 60 5.21 -0.28 -2.47
N VAL A 61 5.94 0.79 -2.13
CA VAL A 61 6.53 1.72 -3.11
C VAL A 61 7.51 0.98 -4.03
N VAL A 62 8.42 0.19 -3.46
CA VAL A 62 9.42 -0.60 -4.21
C VAL A 62 8.71 -1.60 -5.13
N HIS A 63 7.76 -2.35 -4.59
CA HIS A 63 6.98 -3.33 -5.34
C HIS A 63 6.22 -2.69 -6.51
N ALA A 64 5.58 -1.55 -6.27
CA ALA A 64 4.82 -0.81 -7.26
C ALA A 64 5.69 -0.17 -8.34
N LYS A 65 6.93 0.20 -8.02
CA LYS A 65 7.93 0.69 -8.99
C LYS A 65 8.57 -0.44 -9.78
N GLN A 66 8.83 -1.58 -9.16
CA GLN A 66 9.56 -2.68 -9.80
C GLN A 66 8.66 -3.59 -10.63
N ALA A 67 7.48 -3.98 -10.12
CA ALA A 67 6.59 -4.94 -10.77
C ALA A 67 5.16 -4.41 -10.95
N CYS A 68 4.50 -3.94 -9.88
CA CYS A 68 3.09 -3.53 -9.89
C CYS A 68 2.89 -2.08 -10.38
N ARG A 69 3.54 -1.74 -11.50
CA ARG A 69 3.50 -0.42 -12.16
C ARG A 69 2.13 -0.15 -12.79
N LYS A 70 1.91 1.05 -13.35
CA LYS A 70 0.66 1.37 -14.10
C LYS A 70 0.36 0.31 -15.16
N LYS A 71 1.36 -0.05 -15.97
CA LYS A 71 1.38 -1.28 -16.79
C LYS A 71 2.17 -2.36 -16.02
N PRO A 72 1.49 -3.34 -15.39
CA PRO A 72 2.17 -4.25 -14.46
C PRO A 72 3.00 -5.31 -15.19
N LEU A 73 4.12 -5.70 -14.57
CA LEU A 73 4.94 -6.83 -14.99
C LEU A 73 4.57 -8.04 -14.12
N CYS A 74 3.36 -8.58 -14.31
CA CYS A 74 2.82 -9.62 -13.42
C CYS A 74 3.68 -10.91 -13.40
N ALA A 75 4.35 -11.23 -14.51
CA ALA A 75 5.24 -12.40 -14.58
C ALA A 75 6.45 -12.32 -13.63
N SER A 76 6.89 -11.12 -13.25
CA SER A 76 7.99 -10.89 -12.32
C SER A 76 7.53 -10.36 -10.96
N CYS A 77 6.23 -10.38 -10.68
CA CYS A 77 5.65 -9.89 -9.44
C CYS A 77 5.73 -10.95 -8.34
N SER A 78 6.38 -10.64 -7.21
CA SER A 78 6.59 -11.56 -6.09
C SER A 78 5.30 -12.05 -5.41
N ILE A 79 4.20 -11.31 -5.58
CA ILE A 79 2.88 -11.64 -5.02
C ILE A 79 1.85 -11.98 -6.11
N ALA A 80 2.31 -12.30 -7.34
CA ALA A 80 1.42 -12.60 -8.45
C ALA A 80 0.49 -13.79 -8.18
N ALA A 81 0.96 -14.77 -7.40
CA ALA A 81 0.21 -15.98 -7.07
C ALA A 81 -1.04 -15.69 -6.22
N SER A 82 -1.01 -14.66 -5.36
CA SER A 82 -2.13 -14.24 -4.52
C SER A 82 -2.86 -13.00 -5.05
N CYS A 83 -2.38 -12.43 -6.16
CA CYS A 83 -3.03 -11.31 -6.82
C CYS A 83 -4.23 -11.83 -7.61
N PRO A 84 -5.46 -11.30 -7.39
CA PRO A 84 -6.59 -11.64 -8.23
C PRO A 84 -6.24 -11.22 -9.65
N LYS A 85 -6.20 -12.21 -10.56
CA LYS A 85 -6.06 -11.95 -11.99
C LYS A 85 -7.38 -11.34 -12.44
N PHE A 86 -7.46 -10.01 -12.37
CA PHE A 86 -8.53 -9.31 -13.05
C PHE A 86 -8.48 -9.71 -14.53
N PRO A 87 -9.64 -10.05 -15.14
CA PRO A 87 -9.71 -10.26 -16.58
C PRO A 87 -9.32 -9.01 -17.37
#